data_AF-A0A3Q3EKR7-F1
#
_entry.id   AF-A0A3Q3EKR7-F1
#
_cell.length_a   1.000
_cell.length_b   1.000
_cell.length_c   1.000
_cell.angle_alpha   90.00
_cell.angle_beta   90.00
_cell.angle_gamma   90.00
#
_symmetry.space_group_name_H-M   'P 1'
#
loop_
_entity.id
_entity.type
_entity.pdbx_description
1 polymer ?
#
loop_
_entity_poly.entity_id
_entity_poly.type
_entity_poly.pdbx_seq_one_letter_code
_entity_poly.pdbx_strand_id
1 'polypeptide(L)'
;TWCILLAFYFTGENLALKGKASQSSLYTEGDAYFAIDGNNDNDRAHRSCSHTDTNFITNRKLRIGDSLENNGNNNPRCAVVDNIPAGATVEFQCNGMDGRYVNVFIPGKEEYLTLCEVEVYGSVLD
;
A
#
# COMPACT_ATOMS: atom_id res chain seq x y z
N THR A 1 1.24 6.49 11.50
CA THR A 1 0.85 5.07 11.46
C THR A 1 -0.54 5.06 10.85
N TRP A 2 -0.69 4.52 9.64
CA TRP A 2 -1.85 4.79 8.78
C TRP A 2 -2.23 3.51 8.01
N CYS A 3 -3.52 3.24 7.86
CA CYS A 3 -4.03 2.19 6.98
C CYS A 3 -4.32 2.77 5.59
N ILE A 4 -4.12 2.00 4.52
CA ILE A 4 -4.59 2.32 3.17
C ILE A 4 -5.56 1.22 2.76
N LEU A 5 -6.78 1.58 2.41
CA LEU A 5 -7.75 0.63 1.86
C LEU A 5 -7.79 0.81 0.35
N LEU A 6 -7.51 -0.25 -0.41
CA LEU A 6 -7.71 -0.26 -1.86
C LEU A 6 -9.00 -1.00 -2.16
N ALA A 7 -10.10 -0.45 -1.65
CA ALA A 7 -11.44 -0.90 -2.00
C ALA A 7 -11.80 -0.44 -3.42
N PHE A 8 -12.14 -1.42 -4.24
CA PHE A 8 -12.84 -1.27 -5.50
C PHE A 8 -14.31 -1.58 -5.19
N TYR A 9 -15.26 -1.12 -6.02
CA TYR A 9 -16.70 -1.38 -5.84
C TYR A 9 -17.09 -2.86 -6.07
N PHE A 10 -16.64 -3.77 -5.20
CA PHE A 10 -16.98 -5.18 -5.20
C PHE A 10 -17.02 -5.72 -3.77
N THR A 11 -18.15 -6.34 -3.40
CA THR A 11 -18.21 -7.23 -2.24
C THR A 11 -17.42 -8.51 -2.57
N GLY A 12 -16.13 -8.50 -2.29
CA GLY A 12 -15.19 -9.58 -2.62
C GLY A 12 -14.24 -9.91 -1.47
N GLU A 13 -13.32 -10.84 -1.72
CA GLU A 13 -12.24 -11.20 -0.80
C GLU A 13 -11.07 -10.23 -0.96
N ASN A 14 -10.37 -9.90 0.14
CA ASN A 14 -9.12 -9.15 0.08
C ASN A 14 -8.02 -10.01 -0.60
N LEU A 15 -7.68 -9.66 -1.83
CA LEU A 15 -6.67 -10.34 -2.65
C LEU A 15 -5.24 -10.12 -2.14
N ALA A 16 -4.99 -9.06 -1.35
CA ALA A 16 -3.67 -8.77 -0.81
C ALA A 16 -3.18 -9.86 0.16
N LEU A 17 -4.09 -10.51 0.89
CA LEU A 17 -3.81 -11.64 1.79
C LEU A 17 -3.21 -12.86 1.06
N LYS A 18 -3.38 -12.95 -0.27
CA LYS A 18 -2.82 -14.01 -1.14
C LYS A 18 -1.49 -13.60 -1.77
N GLY A 19 -1.08 -12.34 -1.58
CA GLY A 19 0.09 -11.75 -2.19
C GLY A 19 1.38 -12.01 -1.40
N LYS A 20 2.42 -11.30 -1.80
CA LYS A 20 3.67 -11.19 -1.05
C LYS A 20 4.09 -9.72 -1.04
N ALA A 21 4.16 -9.13 0.14
CA ALA A 21 4.66 -7.78 0.29
C ALA A 21 6.20 -7.71 0.23
N SER A 22 6.70 -6.55 -0.18
CA SER A 22 8.10 -6.14 -0.06
C SER A 22 8.15 -4.63 0.07
N GLN A 23 9.27 -4.10 0.58
CA GLN A 23 9.48 -2.68 0.80
C GLN A 23 10.91 -2.27 0.44
N SER A 24 11.13 -0.99 0.17
CA SER A 24 12.42 -0.46 -0.30
C SER A 24 13.53 -0.52 0.76
N SER A 25 13.18 -0.36 2.04
CA SER A 25 14.07 -0.46 3.19
C SER A 25 13.26 -0.92 4.41
N LEU A 26 13.94 -1.49 5.42
CA LEU A 26 13.35 -1.91 6.68
C LEU A 26 13.86 -1.01 7.82
N TYR A 27 12.95 -0.30 8.47
CA TYR A 27 13.24 0.38 9.73
C TYR A 27 12.63 -0.38 10.91
N THR A 28 13.45 -0.68 11.91
CA THR A 28 13.04 -1.41 13.12
C THR A 28 12.34 -2.74 12.79
N GLU A 29 11.23 -3.06 13.44
CA GLU A 29 10.52 -4.33 13.31
C GLU A 29 9.31 -4.23 12.36
N GLY A 30 9.25 -3.20 11.51
CA GLY A 30 8.14 -2.97 10.58
C GLY A 30 8.34 -3.66 9.23
N ASP A 31 8.24 -4.99 9.20
CA ASP A 31 8.28 -5.78 7.96
C ASP A 31 7.12 -5.41 7.01
N ALA A 32 7.35 -5.51 5.71
CA ALA A 32 6.33 -5.27 4.68
C ALA A 32 5.11 -6.22 4.82
N TYR A 33 5.32 -7.41 5.37
CA TYR A 33 4.26 -8.39 5.63
C TYR A 33 3.10 -7.81 6.47
N PHE A 34 3.39 -6.95 7.44
CA PHE A 34 2.38 -6.31 8.31
C PHE A 34 1.53 -5.25 7.60
N ALA A 35 1.66 -5.10 6.27
CA ALA A 35 0.73 -4.32 5.47
C ALA A 35 -0.28 -5.19 4.71
N ILE A 36 -0.23 -6.52 4.86
CA ILE A 36 -1.13 -7.49 4.22
C ILE A 36 -1.45 -8.67 5.15
N ASP A 37 -1.39 -8.46 6.48
CA ASP A 37 -1.54 -9.52 7.47
C ASP A 37 -3.02 -9.74 7.88
N GLY A 38 -3.93 -8.87 7.44
CA GLY A 38 -5.35 -8.91 7.77
C GLY A 38 -5.72 -8.20 9.07
N ASN A 39 -4.80 -7.44 9.69
CA ASN A 39 -5.00 -6.76 10.97
C ASN A 39 -4.77 -5.24 10.85
N ASN A 40 -5.84 -4.48 10.70
CA ASN A 40 -5.82 -3.01 10.57
C ASN A 40 -5.49 -2.22 11.86
N ASP A 41 -4.81 -2.86 12.82
CA ASP A 41 -4.40 -2.24 14.09
C ASP A 41 -3.32 -1.19 13.84
N ASN A 42 -3.61 0.05 14.22
CA ASN A 42 -2.73 1.19 14.02
C ASN A 42 -1.88 1.55 15.25
N ASP A 43 -1.98 0.80 16.36
CA ASP A 43 -1.06 0.96 17.48
C ASP A 43 0.31 0.37 17.15
N ARG A 44 1.34 1.22 17.17
CA ARG A 44 2.73 0.82 16.94
C ARG A 44 3.21 -0.24 17.94
N ALA A 45 2.66 -0.28 19.15
CA ALA A 45 2.98 -1.28 20.16
C ALA A 45 2.52 -2.70 19.78
N HIS A 46 1.48 -2.82 18.96
CA HIS A 46 0.91 -4.12 18.53
C HIS A 46 1.61 -4.74 17.32
N ARG A 47 2.55 -4.01 16.70
CA ARG A 47 3.45 -4.50 15.63
C ARG A 47 2.76 -4.99 14.33
N SER A 48 1.53 -4.55 14.05
CA SER A 48 0.84 -4.75 12.75
C SER A 48 1.01 -3.57 11.79
N CYS A 49 2.24 -3.04 11.65
CA CYS A 49 2.50 -2.05 10.60
C CYS A 49 3.90 -2.15 10.00
N SER A 50 3.98 -2.04 8.68
CA SER A 50 5.24 -1.88 7.93
C SER A 50 5.92 -0.53 8.18
N HIS A 51 7.23 -0.43 7.95
CA HIS A 51 8.01 0.81 8.12
C HIS A 51 9.29 0.84 7.26
N THR A 52 9.38 1.79 6.34
CA THR A 52 10.65 2.16 5.64
C THR A 52 11.44 3.21 6.44
N ASP A 53 12.41 3.91 5.84
CA ASP A 53 13.28 4.90 6.51
C ASP A 53 13.14 6.38 6.00
N THR A 54 13.53 7.35 6.85
CA THR A 54 13.73 8.83 6.67
C THR A 54 12.56 9.75 6.21
N ASN A 55 12.76 11.07 5.98
CA ASN A 55 11.69 12.12 6.03
C ASN A 55 11.86 13.26 4.97
N PHE A 56 10.85 14.06 4.57
CA PHE A 56 9.51 14.38 5.11
C PHE A 56 8.48 14.72 3.99
N ILE A 57 7.20 14.34 4.19
CA ILE A 57 5.97 14.50 3.35
C ILE A 57 6.13 15.19 1.98
N THR A 58 5.83 14.45 0.91
CA THR A 58 4.99 14.89 -0.22
C THR A 58 4.30 13.72 -0.94
N ASN A 59 2.97 13.81 -1.13
CA ASN A 59 2.13 13.10 -2.10
C ASN A 59 2.64 11.72 -2.57
N ARG A 60 2.37 10.70 -1.73
CA ARG A 60 2.58 9.28 -2.06
C ARG A 60 1.74 8.92 -3.30
N LYS A 61 2.21 7.97 -4.11
CA LYS A 61 1.53 7.57 -5.35
C LYS A 61 1.19 6.09 -5.31
N LEU A 62 -0.08 5.79 -5.60
CA LEU A 62 -0.59 4.44 -5.79
C LEU A 62 -0.58 4.11 -7.29
N ARG A 63 0.07 3.00 -7.64
CA ARG A 63 0.21 2.50 -9.01
C ARG A 63 -0.16 1.02 -9.09
N ILE A 64 -0.71 0.63 -10.24
CA ILE A 64 -1.12 -0.75 -10.55
C ILE A 64 -0.65 -1.08 -11.97
N GLY A 65 -0.05 -2.27 -12.15
CA GLY A 65 0.37 -2.78 -13.45
C GLY A 65 1.30 -3.99 -13.34
N ASP A 66 1.79 -4.47 -14.48
CA ASP A 66 2.64 -5.67 -14.58
C ASP A 66 4.14 -5.40 -14.68
N SER A 67 4.55 -4.15 -14.92
CA SER A 67 5.97 -3.83 -15.11
C SER A 67 6.73 -3.81 -13.78
N LEU A 68 7.97 -4.32 -13.82
CA LEU A 68 8.95 -4.22 -12.75
C LEU A 68 9.98 -3.10 -13.00
N GLU A 69 9.87 -2.35 -14.10
CA GLU A 69 10.71 -1.18 -14.35
C GLU A 69 10.64 -0.18 -13.19
N ASN A 70 11.80 0.26 -12.70
CA ASN A 70 11.90 1.13 -11.52
C ASN A 70 11.14 0.52 -10.31
N ASN A 71 11.26 -0.80 -10.09
CA ASN A 71 10.52 -1.55 -9.07
C ASN A 71 8.99 -1.41 -9.19
N GLY A 72 8.46 -1.19 -10.40
CA GLY A 72 7.04 -0.92 -10.64
C GLY A 72 6.59 0.52 -10.33
N ASN A 73 7.49 1.41 -9.90
CA ASN A 73 7.20 2.84 -9.66
C ASN A 73 6.86 3.61 -10.96
N ASN A 74 6.94 2.95 -12.12
CA ASN A 74 6.54 3.48 -13.42
C ASN A 74 5.14 3.01 -13.87
N ASN A 75 4.53 1.99 -13.23
CA ASN A 75 3.21 1.45 -13.60
C ASN A 75 2.11 2.53 -13.62
N PRO A 76 1.03 2.37 -14.41
CA PRO A 76 -0.11 3.28 -14.43
C PRO A 76 -0.55 3.74 -13.02
N ARG A 77 -0.83 5.06 -12.87
CA ARG A 77 -1.22 5.65 -11.58
C ARG A 77 -2.72 5.49 -11.37
N CYS A 78 -3.11 4.82 -10.28
CA CYS A 78 -4.48 4.86 -9.80
C CYS A 78 -4.75 6.19 -9.07
N ALA A 79 -4.06 6.43 -7.95
CA ALA A 79 -4.33 7.57 -7.08
C ALA A 79 -3.08 8.35 -6.65
N VAL A 80 -3.30 9.57 -6.17
CA VAL A 80 -2.37 10.22 -5.23
C VAL A 80 -2.94 9.96 -3.84
N VAL A 81 -2.07 9.51 -2.93
CA VAL A 81 -2.41 9.24 -1.54
C VAL A 81 -1.87 10.41 -0.70
N ASP A 82 -2.72 11.42 -0.53
CA ASP A 82 -2.44 12.63 0.23
C ASP A 82 -2.44 12.37 1.76
N ASN A 83 -2.67 13.39 2.58
CA ASN A 83 -2.76 13.26 4.04
C ASN A 83 -3.99 12.44 4.45
N ILE A 84 -3.74 11.25 4.98
CA ILE A 84 -4.73 10.41 5.67
C ILE A 84 -4.72 10.81 7.17
N PRO A 85 -5.86 10.93 7.86
CA PRO A 85 -5.90 11.16 9.32
C PRO A 85 -5.43 9.96 10.16
N ALA A 86 -5.01 10.18 11.40
CA ALA A 86 -4.37 9.13 12.20
C ALA A 86 -5.37 8.03 12.59
N GLY A 87 -5.00 6.77 12.37
CA GLY A 87 -5.91 5.63 12.52
C GLY A 87 -7.09 5.60 11.55
N ALA A 88 -7.13 6.51 10.56
CA ALA A 88 -8.15 6.48 9.52
C ALA A 88 -7.76 5.55 8.38
N THR A 89 -8.78 4.99 7.75
CA THR A 89 -8.72 4.16 6.56
C THR A 89 -9.34 4.95 5.40
N VAL A 90 -8.65 5.01 4.26
CA VAL A 90 -9.11 5.74 3.06
C VAL A 90 -9.13 4.81 1.87
N GLU A 91 -10.25 4.83 1.14
CA GLU A 91 -10.52 4.07 -0.08
C GLU A 91 -10.04 4.79 -1.35
N PHE A 92 -9.52 4.04 -2.32
CA PHE A 92 -9.10 4.56 -3.63
C PHE A 92 -9.66 3.73 -4.79
N GLN A 93 -10.48 4.36 -5.64
CA GLN A 93 -11.10 3.71 -6.79
C GLN A 93 -10.20 3.73 -8.02
N CYS A 94 -9.72 2.55 -8.41
CA CYS A 94 -8.80 2.38 -9.54
C CYS A 94 -9.47 1.98 -10.86
N ASN A 95 -10.78 2.22 -11.03
CA ASN A 95 -11.51 2.13 -12.31
C ASN A 95 -11.28 0.85 -13.14
N GLY A 96 -11.08 -0.31 -12.51
CA GLY A 96 -10.81 -1.57 -13.23
C GLY A 96 -9.42 -1.64 -13.89
N MET A 97 -8.40 -1.03 -13.27
CA MET A 97 -7.01 -1.18 -13.71
C MET A 97 -6.50 -2.60 -13.49
N ASP A 98 -6.03 -3.23 -14.57
CA ASP A 98 -5.38 -4.53 -14.53
C ASP A 98 -3.92 -4.43 -14.06
N GLY A 99 -3.45 -5.44 -13.32
CA GLY A 99 -2.03 -5.58 -13.00
C GLY A 99 -1.73 -6.55 -11.85
N ARG A 100 -0.59 -7.24 -11.96
CA ARG A 100 -0.03 -8.13 -10.94
C ARG A 100 0.56 -7.39 -9.73
N TYR A 101 1.04 -6.16 -9.91
CA TYR A 101 1.73 -5.41 -8.86
C TYR A 101 0.96 -4.15 -8.49
N VAL A 102 0.54 -4.09 -7.22
CA VAL A 102 0.14 -2.86 -6.55
C VAL A 102 1.38 -2.27 -5.88
N ASN A 103 1.66 -0.99 -6.11
CA ASN A 103 2.82 -0.31 -5.54
C ASN A 103 2.42 1.07 -4.97
N VAL A 104 2.78 1.29 -3.72
CA VAL A 104 2.67 2.57 -3.01
C VAL A 104 4.08 3.08 -2.76
N PHE A 105 4.44 4.21 -3.37
CA PHE A 105 5.78 4.78 -3.25
C PHE A 105 5.76 6.30 -3.10
N ILE A 106 6.88 6.86 -2.65
CA ILE A 106 7.03 8.29 -2.41
C ILE A 106 7.98 8.87 -3.47
N PRO A 107 7.52 9.77 -4.34
CA PRO A 107 8.33 10.27 -5.45
C PRO A 107 9.28 11.40 -5.02
N GLY A 108 10.58 11.20 -5.26
CA GLY A 108 11.57 12.30 -5.27
C GLY A 108 12.17 12.70 -3.93
N LYS A 109 11.93 11.92 -2.86
CA LYS A 109 12.53 12.08 -1.52
C LYS A 109 12.73 10.72 -0.85
N GLU A 110 13.64 10.64 0.11
CA GLU A 110 13.77 9.50 1.03
C GLU A 110 12.78 9.70 2.18
N GLU A 111 11.72 8.90 2.25
CA GLU A 111 10.58 9.10 3.16
C GLU A 111 10.02 7.79 3.80
N TYR A 112 9.55 7.92 5.04
CA TYR A 112 8.87 6.92 5.86
C TYR A 112 7.51 6.58 5.27
N LEU A 113 7.41 5.44 4.60
CA LEU A 113 6.16 4.78 4.30
C LEU A 113 5.82 3.84 5.46
N THR A 114 4.71 4.15 6.15
CA THR A 114 4.11 3.31 7.20
C THR A 114 2.72 2.90 6.74
N LEU A 115 2.51 1.61 6.52
CA LEU A 115 1.22 1.03 6.14
C LEU A 115 0.88 -0.07 7.15
N CYS A 116 -0.26 0.07 7.83
CA CYS A 116 -0.75 -0.91 8.81
C CYS A 116 -1.72 -1.93 8.21
N GLU A 117 -2.34 -1.60 7.09
CA GLU A 117 -2.99 -2.59 6.23
C GLU A 117 -3.10 -1.99 4.82
N VAL A 118 -3.08 -2.87 3.83
CA VAL A 118 -3.31 -2.64 2.40
C VAL A 118 -4.22 -3.75 1.89
N GLU A 119 -5.53 -3.50 1.94
CA GLU A 119 -6.53 -4.42 1.41
C GLU A 119 -6.73 -4.14 -0.09
N VAL A 120 -6.79 -5.16 -0.95
CA VAL A 120 -6.99 -5.03 -2.41
C VAL A 120 -8.20 -5.86 -2.84
N TYR A 121 -9.18 -5.24 -3.47
CA TYR A 121 -10.41 -5.90 -3.92
C TYR A 121 -10.51 -5.91 -5.45
N GLY A 122 -10.93 -7.01 -6.06
CA GLY A 122 -11.05 -7.11 -7.52
C GLY A 122 -11.44 -8.49 -8.01
N SER A 123 -11.41 -8.66 -9.33
CA SER A 123 -11.62 -9.94 -10.02
C SER A 123 -10.29 -10.53 -10.50
N VAL A 124 -10.19 -11.86 -10.51
CA VAL A 124 -9.18 -12.55 -11.32
C VAL A 124 -9.60 -12.45 -12.78
N LEU A 125 -8.65 -12.18 -13.67
CA LEU A 125 -8.85 -12.25 -15.12
C LEU A 125 -8.64 -13.71 -15.58
N ASP A 126 -9.57 -14.22 -16.40
CA ASP A 126 -9.54 -15.56 -17.00
C ASP A 126 -8.56 -15.65 -18.19
#